data_AF-A0A2G8KIU9-F1
#
_entry.id   AF-A0A2G8KIU9-F1
#
_cell.length_a   1.000
_cell.length_b   1.000
_cell.length_c   1.000
_cell.angle_alpha   90.00
_cell.angle_beta   90.00
_cell.angle_gamma   90.00
#
_symmetry.space_group_name_H-M   'P 1'
#
loop_
_entity.id
_entity.type
_entity.pdbx_description
1 polymer ?
#
loop_
_entity_poly.entity_id
_entity_poly.type
_entity_poly.pdbx_seq_one_letter_code
_entity_poly.pdbx_strand_id
1 'polypeptide(L)'
;MSPQLRSTLDQGIFPTTKQRRQLIQVLYDYMLQFGRYPSRFHYEQVAQQLIKEYPCLAQNNIPSAKPYDYWKLKISDKFRNERKSMGNLVDEERRRKVRKVSHQPELEGEDHGSIMMHIKWMQDESTKKTPDWKKVKALMEITFHERRGDITNKMMVQDIKEKYPFLFSITEIHNEFERITGVAGVTTITKNLRPFVEGILHFPYKDKHAENFIKTTFANKLTEAVTMEKAEGTYMYNEDGVEAV
;
A
#
# COMPACT_ATOMS: atom_id res chain seq x y z
N MET A 1 32.85 4.42 9.67
CA MET A 1 32.84 5.90 9.83
C MET A 1 34.27 6.39 10.01
N SER A 2 34.68 7.50 9.39
CA SER A 2 36.08 7.97 9.47
C SER A 2 36.43 8.49 10.88
N PRO A 3 37.67 8.28 11.36
CA PRO A 3 38.08 8.74 12.69
C PRO A 3 37.94 10.25 12.88
N GLN A 4 38.24 11.04 11.83
CA GLN A 4 38.10 12.49 11.88
C GLN A 4 36.63 12.95 11.97
N LEU A 5 35.71 12.28 11.27
CA LEU A 5 34.28 12.58 11.35
C LEU A 5 33.73 12.26 12.73
N ARG A 6 34.12 11.10 13.30
CA ARG A 6 33.68 10.67 14.62
C ARG A 6 34.13 11.64 15.70
N SER A 7 35.41 12.01 15.69
CA SER A 7 35.96 13.02 16.63
C SER A 7 35.26 14.39 16.50
N THR A 8 34.86 14.80 15.29
CA THR A 8 34.14 16.07 15.08
C THR A 8 32.73 16.03 15.68
N LEU A 9 32.02 14.91 15.52
CA LEU A 9 30.68 14.73 16.10
C LEU A 9 30.74 14.62 17.63
N ASP A 10 31.72 13.90 18.17
CA ASP A 10 31.90 13.71 19.61
C ASP A 10 32.28 15.03 20.32
N GLN A 11 32.97 15.94 19.62
CA GLN A 11 33.28 17.30 20.10
C GLN A 11 32.09 18.27 19.98
N GLY A 12 30.94 17.82 19.46
CA GLY A 12 29.77 18.67 19.30
C GLY A 12 29.90 19.75 18.22
N ILE A 13 30.85 19.59 17.29
CA ILE A 13 31.09 20.56 16.22
C ILE A 13 30.21 20.23 15.00
N PHE A 14 29.58 21.24 14.40
CA PHE A 14 28.77 21.03 13.19
C PHE A 14 29.65 20.57 12.01
N PRO A 15 29.31 19.44 11.33
CA PRO A 15 30.19 18.89 10.30
C PRO A 15 30.27 19.75 9.03
N THR A 16 31.46 19.83 8.46
CA THR A 16 31.70 20.45 7.14
C THR A 16 30.92 19.72 6.02
N THR A 17 30.76 20.36 4.85
CA THR A 17 30.06 19.73 3.71
C THR A 17 30.64 18.37 3.30
N LYS A 18 31.97 18.20 3.36
CA LYS A 18 32.64 16.92 3.08
C LYS A 18 32.28 15.86 4.12
N GLN A 19 32.33 16.23 5.39
CA GLN A 19 31.98 15.37 6.51
C GLN A 19 30.49 14.98 6.51
N ARG A 20 29.58 15.90 6.16
CA ARG A 20 28.15 15.60 5.99
C ARG A 20 27.92 14.56 4.89
N ARG A 21 28.60 14.67 3.75
CA ARG A 21 28.51 13.64 2.69
C ARG A 21 29.01 12.28 3.15
N GLN A 22 30.11 12.24 3.91
CA GLN A 22 30.63 11.01 4.49
C GLN A 22 29.66 10.39 5.50
N LEU A 23 29.03 11.20 6.35
CA LEU A 23 28.01 10.75 7.29
C LEU A 23 26.82 10.11 6.56
N ILE A 24 26.32 10.79 5.52
CA ILE A 24 25.22 10.26 4.69
C ILE A 24 25.63 8.96 3.96
N GLN A 25 26.88 8.84 3.50
CA GLN A 25 27.37 7.60 2.90
C GLN A 25 27.38 6.44 3.91
N VAL A 26 27.87 6.67 5.13
CA VAL A 26 27.88 5.64 6.18
C VAL A 26 26.47 5.18 6.53
N LEU A 27 25.52 6.12 6.66
CA LEU A 27 24.12 5.81 6.90
C LEU A 27 23.50 5.03 5.74
N TYR A 28 23.82 5.42 4.50
CA TYR A 28 23.39 4.69 3.31
C TYR A 28 23.91 3.25 3.32
N ASP A 29 25.21 3.04 3.51
CA ASP A 29 25.83 1.71 3.50
C ASP A 29 25.24 0.80 4.60
N TYR A 30 24.96 1.36 5.77
CA TYR A 30 24.30 0.65 6.86
C TYR A 30 22.85 0.29 6.51
N MET A 31 22.05 1.28 6.08
CA MET A 31 20.65 1.06 5.71
C MET A 31 20.50 0.11 4.52
N LEU A 32 21.49 0.07 3.62
CA LEU A 32 21.52 -0.83 2.46
C LEU A 32 21.56 -2.31 2.86
N GLN A 33 22.07 -2.63 4.06
CA GLN A 33 22.06 -4.00 4.60
C GLN A 33 20.63 -4.49 4.87
N PHE A 34 19.71 -3.57 5.17
CA PHE A 34 18.30 -3.88 5.47
C PHE A 34 17.39 -3.72 4.25
N GLY A 35 17.78 -2.90 3.26
CA GLY A 35 17.05 -2.79 2.00
C GLY A 35 17.44 -1.61 1.11
N ARG A 36 17.21 -1.76 -0.20
CA ARG A 36 17.48 -0.73 -1.23
C ARG A 36 16.40 0.35 -1.35
N TYR A 37 15.23 0.08 -0.79
CA TYR A 37 14.06 0.97 -0.84
C TYR A 37 13.50 1.18 0.58
N PRO A 38 14.22 1.91 1.45
CA PRO A 38 13.68 2.26 2.76
C PRO A 38 12.40 3.11 2.61
N SER A 39 11.38 2.79 3.42
CA SER A 39 10.14 3.60 3.51
C SER A 39 10.36 4.92 4.26
N ARG A 40 9.38 5.83 4.20
CA ARG A 40 9.37 7.10 4.95
C ARG A 40 9.69 6.91 6.43
N PHE A 41 9.06 5.90 7.05
CA PHE A 41 9.24 5.57 8.45
C PHE A 41 10.70 5.26 8.79
N HIS A 42 11.40 4.52 7.92
CA HIS A 42 12.82 4.23 8.12
C HIS A 42 13.68 5.48 8.06
N TYR A 43 13.42 6.40 7.11
CA TYR A 43 14.16 7.67 7.06
C TYR A 43 13.87 8.56 8.27
N GLU A 44 12.63 8.59 8.75
CA GLU A 44 12.24 9.35 9.94
C GLU A 44 12.91 8.81 11.19
N GLN A 45 12.88 7.49 11.41
CA GLN A 45 13.56 6.87 12.55
C GLN A 45 15.07 7.14 12.54
N VAL A 46 15.73 6.95 11.39
CA VAL A 46 17.18 7.17 11.29
C VAL A 46 17.52 8.65 11.51
N ALA A 47 16.74 9.58 10.96
CA ALA A 47 16.98 11.01 11.16
C ALA A 47 16.74 11.46 12.62
N GLN A 48 15.71 10.92 13.28
CA GLN A 48 15.44 11.18 14.69
C GLN A 48 16.56 10.63 15.58
N GLN A 49 16.96 9.38 15.36
CA GLN A 49 18.02 8.74 16.12
C GLN A 49 19.36 9.45 15.91
N LEU A 50 19.66 9.87 14.67
CA LEU A 50 20.88 10.61 14.33
C LEU A 50 21.01 11.92 15.12
N ILE A 51 19.91 12.68 15.26
CA ILE A 51 19.91 13.94 16.02
C ILE A 51 19.95 13.68 17.53
N LYS A 52 19.26 12.63 17.99
CA LYS A 52 19.28 12.22 19.40
C LYS A 52 20.70 11.87 19.86
N GLU A 53 21.44 11.18 19.01
CA GLU A 53 22.81 10.76 19.29
C GLU A 53 23.83 11.89 19.12
N TYR A 54 23.60 12.79 18.16
CA TYR A 54 24.46 13.95 17.90
C TYR A 54 23.67 15.26 17.84
N PRO A 55 23.38 15.88 19.01
CA PRO A 55 22.61 17.13 19.08
C PRO A 55 23.23 18.30 18.31
N CYS A 56 24.54 18.28 18.09
CA CYS A 56 25.25 19.28 17.27
C CYS A 56 24.73 19.36 15.82
N LEU A 57 24.10 18.30 15.31
CA LEU A 57 23.48 18.24 13.99
C LEU A 57 22.16 19.03 13.90
N ALA A 58 21.64 19.49 15.04
CA ALA A 58 20.43 20.31 15.14
C ALA A 58 20.73 21.81 15.35
N GLN A 59 21.96 22.19 15.70
CA GLN A 59 22.30 23.59 16.01
C GLN A 59 22.77 24.36 14.77
N ASN A 60 22.05 25.46 14.51
CA ASN A 60 22.33 26.64 13.67
C ASN A 60 22.66 26.45 12.17
N ASN A 61 21.96 27.25 11.35
CA ASN A 61 22.12 27.45 9.90
C ASN A 61 21.58 26.37 8.94
N ILE A 62 20.46 25.72 9.28
CA ILE A 62 19.64 25.02 8.27
C ILE A 62 18.53 25.97 7.82
N PRO A 63 18.51 26.44 6.56
CA PRO A 63 17.47 27.35 6.08
C PRO A 63 16.13 26.63 6.04
N SER A 64 15.14 27.18 6.74
CA SER A 64 13.70 26.95 6.51
C SER A 64 13.12 25.53 6.77
N ALA A 65 13.86 24.59 7.39
CA ALA A 65 13.35 23.26 7.73
C ALA A 65 13.77 22.81 9.13
N LYS A 66 12.92 22.04 9.82
CA LYS A 66 13.26 21.43 11.10
C LYS A 66 14.50 20.53 10.91
N PRO A 67 15.45 20.46 11.85
CA PRO A 67 16.70 19.73 11.63
C PRO A 67 16.52 18.28 11.20
N TYR A 68 15.50 17.58 11.72
CA TYR A 68 15.20 16.21 11.32
C TYR A 68 14.76 16.10 9.85
N ASP A 69 14.00 17.07 9.33
CA ASP A 69 13.55 17.08 7.95
C ASP A 69 14.72 17.24 6.98
N TYR A 70 15.73 18.02 7.36
CA TYR A 70 16.95 18.17 6.57
C TYR A 70 17.71 16.84 6.43
N TRP A 71 17.94 16.13 7.55
CA TRP A 71 18.68 14.87 7.52
C TRP A 71 17.88 13.76 6.82
N LYS A 72 16.57 13.68 7.08
CA LYS A 72 15.64 12.81 6.35
C LYS A 72 15.74 13.04 4.84
N LEU A 73 15.70 14.30 4.41
CA LEU A 73 15.82 14.67 2.99
C LEU A 73 17.19 14.27 2.43
N LYS A 74 18.30 14.53 3.13
CA LYS A 74 19.64 14.17 2.64
C LYS A 74 19.87 12.67 2.51
N ILE A 75 19.32 11.87 3.42
CA ILE A 75 19.38 10.40 3.34
C ILE A 75 18.51 9.92 2.17
N SER A 76 17.26 10.41 2.05
CA SER A 76 16.36 10.08 0.95
C SER A 76 16.96 10.47 -0.42
N ASP A 77 17.56 11.65 -0.52
CA ASP A 77 18.27 12.14 -1.72
C ASP A 77 19.39 11.20 -2.14
N LYS A 78 20.18 10.71 -1.17
CA LYS A 78 21.26 9.76 -1.44
C LYS A 78 20.71 8.48 -2.04
N PHE A 79 19.74 7.84 -1.40
CA PHE A 79 19.08 6.64 -1.89
C PHE A 79 18.48 6.84 -3.30
N ARG A 80 17.80 7.96 -3.53
CA ARG A 80 17.22 8.32 -4.83
C ARG A 80 18.28 8.51 -5.91
N ASN A 81 19.39 9.18 -5.59
CA ASN A 81 20.47 9.42 -6.56
C ASN A 81 21.23 8.13 -6.92
N GLU A 82 21.47 7.25 -5.94
CA GLU A 82 22.03 5.92 -6.21
C GLU A 82 21.10 5.10 -7.11
N ARG A 83 19.79 5.12 -6.86
CA ARG A 83 18.81 4.45 -7.75
C ARG A 83 18.81 5.03 -9.17
N LYS A 84 18.96 6.36 -9.32
CA LYS A 84 19.11 7.00 -10.64
C LYS A 84 20.38 6.56 -11.36
N SER A 85 21.49 6.39 -10.64
CA SER A 85 22.74 5.89 -11.18
C SER A 85 22.61 4.46 -11.74
N MET A 86 21.75 3.64 -11.11
CA MET A 86 21.46 2.26 -11.53
C MET A 86 20.50 2.15 -12.74
N GLY A 87 19.82 3.24 -13.12
CA GLY A 87 18.74 3.25 -14.13
C GLY A 87 19.05 3.92 -15.47
N ASN A 88 20.31 4.23 -15.76
CA ASN A 88 20.70 4.91 -17.00
C ASN A 88 20.93 3.93 -18.18
N LEU A 89 19.87 3.27 -18.64
CA LEU A 89 19.84 2.70 -20.00
C LEU A 89 18.62 3.12 -20.85
N VAL A 90 17.65 3.91 -20.34
CA VAL A 90 16.43 4.21 -21.12
C VAL A 90 15.91 5.66 -21.04
N ASP A 91 16.44 6.53 -20.16
CA ASP A 91 15.61 7.64 -19.63
C ASP A 91 16.06 9.08 -19.98
N GLU A 92 16.95 9.28 -20.96
CA GLU A 92 17.27 10.63 -21.46
C GLU A 92 16.17 11.21 -22.37
N GLU A 93 15.49 10.36 -23.15
CA GLU A 93 14.50 10.80 -24.14
C GLU A 93 13.15 11.18 -23.49
N ARG A 94 12.81 10.56 -22.35
CA ARG A 94 11.57 10.83 -21.59
C ARG A 94 11.60 12.17 -20.85
N ARG A 95 12.78 12.59 -20.35
CA ARG A 95 12.95 13.83 -19.58
C ARG A 95 12.71 15.12 -20.38
N ARG A 96 12.85 15.09 -21.71
CA ARG A 96 12.58 16.26 -22.57
C ARG A 96 11.07 16.52 -22.76
N LYS A 97 10.20 15.51 -22.59
CA LYS A 97 8.74 15.65 -22.75
C LYS A 97 8.01 16.08 -21.48
N VAL A 98 8.54 15.79 -20.29
CA VAL A 98 7.84 16.01 -19.00
C VAL A 98 7.86 17.48 -18.53
N ARG A 99 8.70 18.36 -19.10
CA ARG A 99 8.78 19.78 -18.69
C ARG A 99 7.52 20.63 -19.01
N LYS A 100 6.45 20.08 -19.57
CA LYS A 100 5.28 20.86 -20.04
C LYS A 100 3.92 20.54 -19.42
N VAL A 101 3.82 19.70 -18.39
CA VAL A 101 2.51 19.42 -17.78
C VAL A 101 2.53 19.69 -16.27
N SER A 102 1.90 20.82 -15.94
CA SER A 102 1.06 21.13 -14.77
C SER A 102 1.47 20.57 -13.39
N HIS A 103 1.65 21.48 -12.43
CA HIS A 103 1.71 21.17 -11.00
C HIS A 103 0.49 20.37 -10.55
N GLN A 104 0.68 19.08 -10.33
CA GLN A 104 -0.22 18.24 -9.56
C GLN A 104 0.43 18.03 -8.18
N PRO A 105 -0.30 18.19 -7.05
CA PRO A 105 0.30 18.04 -5.73
C PRO A 105 0.88 16.64 -5.59
N GLU A 106 2.12 16.54 -5.14
CA GLU A 106 2.81 15.28 -4.88
C GLU A 106 2.12 14.60 -3.69
N LEU A 107 1.10 13.78 -4.00
CA LEU A 107 0.39 12.96 -3.03
C LEU A 107 1.37 11.92 -2.50
N GLU A 108 1.58 11.93 -1.19
CA GLU A 108 2.41 10.98 -0.47
C GLU A 108 1.93 9.54 -0.79
N GLY A 109 2.82 8.74 -1.38
CA GLY A 109 2.57 7.35 -1.74
C GLY A 109 3.88 6.61 -2.02
N GLU A 110 3.81 5.28 -2.06
CA GLU A 110 4.86 4.40 -2.57
C GLU A 110 5.36 4.91 -3.94
N ASP A 111 6.68 4.93 -4.18
CA ASP A 111 7.18 5.37 -5.49
C ASP A 111 6.73 4.41 -6.61
N HIS A 112 6.60 4.91 -7.84
CA HIS A 112 6.08 4.10 -8.97
C HIS A 112 6.87 2.80 -9.18
N GLY A 113 8.16 2.77 -8.82
CA GLY A 113 8.96 1.54 -8.86
C GLY A 113 8.51 0.50 -7.83
N SER A 114 8.20 0.94 -6.60
CA SER A 114 7.66 0.08 -5.55
C SER A 114 6.25 -0.43 -5.89
N ILE A 115 5.39 0.44 -6.44
CA ILE A 115 4.06 0.06 -6.94
C ILE A 115 4.20 -1.05 -8.00
N MET A 116 5.09 -0.89 -8.97
CA MET A 116 5.34 -1.91 -9.99
C MET A 116 5.87 -3.22 -9.40
N MET A 117 6.65 -3.18 -8.31
CA MET A 117 7.12 -4.37 -7.62
C MET A 117 6.00 -5.10 -6.89
N HIS A 118 5.08 -4.36 -6.24
CA HIS A 118 3.88 -4.93 -5.62
C HIS A 118 2.97 -5.57 -6.66
N ILE A 119 2.77 -4.92 -7.80
CA ILE A 119 2.03 -5.45 -8.94
C ILE A 119 2.67 -6.74 -9.44
N LYS A 120 3.99 -6.73 -9.69
CA LYS A 120 4.72 -7.91 -10.14
C LYS A 120 4.59 -9.07 -9.15
N TRP A 121 4.75 -8.79 -7.85
CA TRP A 121 4.57 -9.81 -6.83
C TRP A 121 3.15 -10.41 -6.87
N MET A 122 2.11 -9.58 -7.02
CA MET A 122 0.73 -10.05 -7.15
C MET A 122 0.51 -10.88 -8.42
N GLN A 123 1.16 -10.53 -9.53
CA GLN A 123 1.12 -11.33 -10.76
C GLN A 123 1.72 -12.72 -10.52
N ASP A 124 2.91 -12.78 -9.93
CA ASP A 124 3.58 -14.05 -9.61
C ASP A 124 2.73 -14.87 -8.61
N GLU A 125 2.17 -14.22 -7.59
CA GLU A 125 1.33 -14.85 -6.57
C GLU A 125 0.05 -15.46 -7.15
N SER A 126 -0.55 -14.82 -8.17
CA SER A 126 -1.78 -15.30 -8.81
C SER A 126 -1.64 -16.65 -9.52
N THR A 127 -0.41 -17.09 -9.78
CA THR A 127 -0.13 -18.39 -10.40
C THR A 127 -0.13 -19.54 -9.39
N LYS A 128 -0.11 -19.23 -8.09
CA LYS A 128 -0.06 -20.23 -7.03
C LYS A 128 -1.45 -20.82 -6.75
N LYS A 129 -1.49 -22.10 -6.37
CA LYS A 129 -2.73 -22.78 -5.97
C LYS A 129 -3.32 -22.22 -4.67
N THR A 130 -2.46 -21.74 -3.77
CA THR A 130 -2.82 -21.18 -2.47
C THR A 130 -2.16 -19.81 -2.29
N PRO A 131 -2.80 -18.73 -2.78
CA PRO A 131 -2.28 -17.37 -2.63
C PRO A 131 -2.27 -16.89 -1.17
N ASP A 132 -1.29 -16.06 -0.82
CA ASP A 132 -1.29 -15.29 0.44
C ASP A 132 -2.31 -14.14 0.36
N TRP A 133 -3.56 -14.44 0.70
CA TRP A 133 -4.67 -13.49 0.64
C TRP A 133 -4.51 -12.28 1.57
N LYS A 134 -3.83 -12.45 2.71
CA LYS A 134 -3.56 -11.34 3.65
C LYS A 134 -2.66 -10.31 2.99
N LYS A 135 -1.60 -10.77 2.33
CA LYS A 135 -0.68 -9.90 1.60
C LYS A 135 -1.30 -9.34 0.32
N VAL A 136 -2.08 -10.14 -0.42
CA VAL A 136 -2.83 -9.67 -1.59
C VAL A 136 -3.74 -8.50 -1.22
N LYS A 137 -4.54 -8.61 -0.14
CA LYS A 137 -5.42 -7.53 0.31
C LYS A 137 -4.65 -6.23 0.59
N ALA A 138 -3.53 -6.32 1.31
CA ALA A 138 -2.69 -5.17 1.64
C ALA A 138 -2.07 -4.53 0.38
N LEU A 139 -1.57 -5.34 -0.56
CA LEU A 139 -1.00 -4.82 -1.81
C LEU A 139 -2.05 -4.25 -2.76
N MET A 140 -3.25 -4.82 -2.78
CA MET A 140 -4.38 -4.28 -3.53
C MET A 140 -4.78 -2.90 -2.99
N GLU A 141 -4.74 -2.68 -1.67
CA GLU A 141 -4.95 -1.37 -1.07
C GLU A 141 -3.85 -0.37 -1.46
N ILE A 142 -2.58 -0.77 -1.35
CA ILE A 142 -1.44 0.07 -1.73
C ILE A 142 -1.47 0.49 -3.21
N THR A 143 -1.82 -0.44 -4.10
CA THR A 143 -1.81 -0.22 -5.56
C THR A 143 -3.09 0.42 -6.10
N PHE A 144 -4.04 0.78 -5.23
CA PHE A 144 -5.35 1.31 -5.61
C PHE A 144 -5.28 2.52 -6.53
N HIS A 145 -4.42 3.49 -6.23
CA HIS A 145 -4.33 4.72 -7.02
C HIS A 145 -3.83 4.48 -8.45
N GLU A 146 -2.79 3.64 -8.62
CA GLU A 146 -2.25 3.26 -9.92
C GLU A 146 -3.31 2.51 -10.74
N ARG A 147 -3.95 1.51 -10.13
CA ARG A 147 -5.00 0.70 -10.78
C ARG A 147 -6.22 1.54 -11.18
N ARG A 148 -6.71 2.42 -10.31
CA ARG A 148 -7.79 3.35 -10.63
C ARG A 148 -7.42 4.27 -11.78
N GLY A 149 -6.16 4.73 -11.81
CA GLY A 149 -5.60 5.51 -12.91
C GLY A 149 -5.69 4.76 -14.24
N ASP A 150 -5.17 3.52 -14.28
CA ASP A 150 -5.22 2.66 -15.47
C ASP A 150 -6.66 2.45 -16.00
N ILE A 151 -7.60 2.14 -15.10
CA ILE A 151 -9.01 1.95 -15.44
C ILE A 151 -9.65 3.25 -15.97
N THR A 152 -9.42 4.37 -15.28
CA THR A 152 -9.98 5.67 -15.67
C THR A 152 -9.43 6.13 -17.02
N ASN A 153 -8.17 5.82 -17.30
CA ASN A 153 -7.48 6.08 -18.56
C ASN A 153 -7.84 5.05 -19.66
N LYS A 154 -8.89 4.25 -19.45
CA LYS A 154 -9.45 3.31 -20.44
C LYS A 154 -8.46 2.24 -20.91
N MET A 155 -7.59 1.75 -20.03
CA MET A 155 -6.80 0.55 -20.29
C MET A 155 -7.72 -0.62 -20.66
N MET A 156 -7.30 -1.50 -21.57
CA MET A 156 -8.14 -2.62 -21.99
C MET A 156 -8.36 -3.58 -20.84
N VAL A 157 -9.56 -4.17 -20.76
CA VAL A 157 -9.92 -5.13 -19.70
C VAL A 157 -8.96 -6.31 -19.65
N GLN A 158 -8.47 -6.76 -20.81
CA GLN A 158 -7.45 -7.81 -20.89
C GLN A 158 -6.15 -7.39 -20.19
N ASP A 159 -5.61 -6.22 -20.52
CA ASP A 159 -4.39 -5.69 -19.90
C ASP A 159 -4.57 -5.47 -18.40
N ILE A 160 -5.76 -5.02 -17.97
CA ILE A 160 -6.09 -4.87 -16.54
C ILE A 160 -6.09 -6.23 -15.84
N LYS A 161 -6.61 -7.28 -16.48
CA LYS A 161 -6.61 -8.64 -15.93
C LYS A 161 -5.20 -9.21 -15.81
N GLU A 162 -4.34 -8.94 -16.80
CA GLU A 162 -2.94 -9.36 -16.76
C GLU A 162 -2.15 -8.58 -15.70
N LYS A 163 -2.39 -7.27 -15.57
CA LYS A 163 -1.70 -6.39 -14.61
C LYS A 163 -2.19 -6.59 -13.17
N TYR A 164 -3.49 -6.80 -12.97
CA TYR A 164 -4.13 -6.93 -11.65
C TYR A 164 -5.02 -8.18 -11.59
N PRO A 165 -4.46 -9.40 -11.61
CA PRO A 165 -5.24 -10.64 -11.72
C PRO A 165 -6.23 -10.83 -10.57
N PHE A 166 -5.84 -10.45 -9.34
CA PHE A 166 -6.72 -10.58 -8.17
C PHE A 166 -7.93 -9.66 -8.21
N LEU A 167 -7.92 -8.55 -8.97
CA LEU A 167 -9.07 -7.66 -9.13
C LEU A 167 -10.31 -8.40 -9.66
N PHE A 168 -10.13 -9.52 -10.36
CA PHE A 168 -11.22 -10.32 -10.92
C PHE A 168 -11.71 -11.43 -9.97
N SER A 169 -11.20 -11.49 -8.74
CA SER A 169 -11.77 -12.35 -7.70
C SER A 169 -12.97 -11.67 -7.04
N ILE A 170 -13.99 -12.44 -6.68
CA ILE A 170 -15.21 -11.91 -6.03
C ILE A 170 -14.85 -11.08 -4.78
N THR A 171 -13.95 -11.61 -3.94
CA THR A 171 -13.48 -10.95 -2.73
C THR A 171 -12.86 -9.58 -3.01
N GLU A 172 -11.95 -9.47 -3.98
CA GLU A 172 -11.34 -8.18 -4.30
C GLU A 172 -12.26 -7.24 -5.09
N ILE A 173 -13.24 -7.74 -5.82
CA ILE A 173 -14.30 -6.89 -6.41
C ILE A 173 -15.07 -6.17 -5.30
N HIS A 174 -15.42 -6.89 -4.22
CA HIS A 174 -16.07 -6.28 -3.06
C HIS A 174 -15.18 -5.26 -2.37
N ASN A 175 -13.91 -5.62 -2.12
CA ASN A 175 -12.96 -4.70 -1.50
C ASN A 175 -12.72 -3.46 -2.38
N GLU A 176 -12.67 -3.61 -3.70
CA GLU A 176 -12.48 -2.49 -4.63
C GLU A 176 -13.70 -1.56 -4.66
N PHE A 177 -14.91 -2.12 -4.61
CA PHE A 177 -16.13 -1.34 -4.47
C PHE A 177 -16.08 -0.47 -3.20
N GLU A 178 -15.67 -1.05 -2.08
CA GLU A 178 -15.53 -0.33 -0.81
C GLU A 178 -14.44 0.75 -0.91
N ARG A 179 -13.30 0.48 -1.54
CA ARG A 179 -12.25 1.49 -1.77
C ARG A 179 -12.72 2.66 -2.64
N ILE A 180 -13.57 2.42 -3.63
CA ILE A 180 -14.09 3.46 -4.52
C ILE A 180 -15.16 4.30 -3.83
N THR A 181 -16.06 3.67 -3.10
CA THR A 181 -17.28 4.30 -2.57
C THR A 181 -17.15 4.75 -1.12
N GLY A 182 -16.19 4.19 -0.37
CA GLY A 182 -16.11 4.31 1.09
C GLY A 182 -17.23 3.58 1.82
N VAL A 183 -18.02 2.78 1.11
CA VAL A 183 -19.19 2.06 1.62
C VAL A 183 -18.88 0.58 1.64
N ALA A 184 -19.04 -0.06 2.80
CA ALA A 184 -18.96 -1.50 2.93
C ALA A 184 -20.09 -2.15 2.10
N GLY A 185 -19.80 -2.43 0.83
CA GLY A 185 -20.80 -2.66 -0.21
C GLY A 185 -21.76 -3.80 0.11
N VAL A 186 -21.23 -4.95 0.51
CA VAL A 186 -22.04 -6.12 0.89
C VAL A 186 -22.94 -5.77 2.08
N THR A 187 -22.37 -5.23 3.16
CA THR A 187 -23.12 -4.88 4.37
C THR A 187 -24.22 -3.86 4.09
N THR A 188 -23.92 -2.83 3.30
CA THR A 188 -24.88 -1.77 2.95
C THR A 188 -25.96 -2.29 2.01
N ILE A 189 -25.62 -3.08 1.00
CA ILE A 189 -26.59 -3.71 0.09
C ILE A 189 -27.51 -4.64 0.88
N THR A 190 -26.94 -5.52 1.70
CA THR A 190 -27.72 -6.46 2.53
C THR A 190 -28.63 -5.73 3.52
N LYS A 191 -28.13 -4.67 4.17
CA LYS A 191 -28.94 -3.82 5.05
C LYS A 191 -30.10 -3.16 4.29
N ASN A 192 -29.84 -2.64 3.09
CA ASN A 192 -30.85 -1.94 2.30
C ASN A 192 -31.87 -2.90 1.66
N LEU A 193 -31.48 -4.15 1.38
CA LEU A 193 -32.38 -5.18 0.86
C LEU A 193 -33.25 -5.83 1.94
N ARG A 194 -32.80 -5.82 3.20
CA ARG A 194 -33.52 -6.48 4.31
C ARG A 194 -35.00 -6.05 4.43
N PRO A 195 -35.36 -4.75 4.41
CA PRO A 195 -36.76 -4.34 4.48
C PRO A 195 -37.62 -4.87 3.33
N PHE A 196 -37.05 -5.00 2.12
CA PHE A 196 -37.76 -5.57 0.97
C PHE A 196 -37.98 -7.07 1.12
N VAL A 197 -36.96 -7.79 1.60
CA VAL A 197 -37.07 -9.23 1.89
C VAL A 197 -38.09 -9.49 2.99
N GLU A 198 -38.07 -8.70 4.06
CA GLU A 198 -39.09 -8.76 5.12
C GLU A 198 -40.48 -8.44 4.56
N GLY A 199 -40.62 -7.44 3.69
CA GLY A 199 -41.87 -7.12 3.02
C GLY A 199 -42.41 -8.26 2.15
N ILE A 200 -41.52 -8.96 1.42
CA ILE A 200 -41.86 -10.15 0.62
C ILE A 200 -42.30 -11.29 1.56
N LEU A 201 -41.55 -11.58 2.61
CA LEU A 201 -41.87 -12.67 3.55
C LEU A 201 -43.20 -12.46 4.29
N HIS A 202 -43.57 -11.22 4.59
CA HIS A 202 -44.83 -10.87 5.26
C HIS A 202 -45.94 -10.47 4.29
N PHE A 203 -45.69 -10.54 2.98
CA PHE A 203 -46.72 -10.23 1.99
C PHE A 203 -47.91 -11.20 2.13
N PRO A 204 -49.16 -10.72 2.14
CA PRO A 204 -50.33 -11.57 2.26
C PRO A 204 -50.60 -12.27 0.92
N TYR A 205 -49.89 -13.37 0.68
CA TYR A 205 -50.06 -14.20 -0.50
C TYR A 205 -51.45 -14.86 -0.52
N LYS A 206 -52.11 -14.81 -1.69
CA LYS A 206 -53.40 -15.50 -1.89
C LYS A 206 -53.21 -17.01 -2.12
N ASP A 207 -52.10 -17.40 -2.72
CA ASP A 207 -51.74 -18.79 -2.97
C ASP A 207 -50.77 -19.29 -1.90
N LYS A 208 -51.24 -20.22 -1.06
CA LYS A 208 -50.46 -20.83 0.02
C LYS A 208 -49.29 -21.67 -0.49
N HIS A 209 -49.38 -22.24 -1.69
CA HIS A 209 -48.27 -23.00 -2.26
C HIS A 209 -47.13 -22.05 -2.67
N ALA A 210 -47.47 -20.95 -3.34
CA ALA A 210 -46.50 -19.90 -3.67
C ALA A 210 -45.90 -19.25 -2.42
N GLU A 211 -46.71 -18.99 -1.40
CA GLU A 211 -46.27 -18.47 -0.10
C GLU A 211 -45.22 -19.38 0.55
N ASN A 212 -45.51 -20.68 0.67
CA ASN A 212 -44.61 -21.66 1.27
C ASN A 212 -43.33 -21.81 0.45
N PHE A 213 -43.44 -21.83 -0.88
CA PHE A 213 -42.27 -21.89 -1.77
C PHE A 213 -41.36 -20.67 -1.59
N ILE A 214 -41.92 -19.46 -1.56
CA ILE A 214 -41.15 -18.22 -1.39
C ILE A 214 -40.52 -18.18 0.01
N LYS A 215 -41.30 -18.43 1.07
CA LYS A 215 -40.79 -18.43 2.45
C LYS A 215 -39.67 -19.44 2.65
N THR A 216 -39.83 -20.67 2.16
CA THR A 216 -38.82 -21.73 2.28
C THR A 216 -37.56 -21.41 1.47
N THR A 217 -37.73 -20.93 0.23
CA THR A 217 -36.60 -20.60 -0.65
C THR A 217 -35.77 -19.44 -0.09
N PHE A 218 -36.42 -18.37 0.39
CA PHE A 218 -35.71 -17.22 0.97
C PHE A 218 -35.11 -17.55 2.33
N ALA A 219 -35.78 -18.30 3.20
CA ALA A 219 -35.23 -18.73 4.48
C ALA A 219 -33.96 -19.59 4.32
N ASN A 220 -34.00 -20.56 3.39
CA ASN A 220 -32.84 -21.40 3.10
C ASN A 220 -31.68 -20.57 2.53
N LYS A 221 -31.95 -19.69 1.54
CA LYS A 221 -30.90 -18.84 0.94
C LYS A 221 -30.32 -17.80 1.91
N LEU A 222 -31.11 -17.27 2.84
CA LEU A 222 -30.60 -16.41 3.91
C LEU A 222 -29.72 -17.18 4.88
N THR A 223 -30.09 -18.41 5.21
CA THR A 223 -29.29 -19.27 6.09
C THR A 223 -27.97 -19.65 5.41
N GLU A 224 -28.00 -20.00 4.12
CA GLU A 224 -26.82 -20.26 3.29
C GLU A 224 -25.89 -19.03 3.22
N ALA A 225 -26.43 -17.83 2.98
CA ALA A 225 -25.66 -16.59 2.94
C ALA A 225 -24.99 -16.25 4.28
N VAL A 226 -25.69 -16.44 5.40
CA VAL A 226 -25.14 -16.24 6.75
C VAL A 226 -24.07 -17.30 7.08
N THR A 227 -24.22 -18.54 6.63
CA THR A 227 -23.18 -19.56 6.77
C THR A 227 -21.96 -19.30 5.88
N MET A 228 -22.14 -18.71 4.69
CA MET A 228 -21.03 -18.32 3.80
C MET A 228 -20.24 -17.14 4.36
N GLU A 229 -20.92 -16.11 4.92
CA GLU A 229 -20.25 -15.01 5.65
C GLU A 229 -19.45 -15.52 6.85
N LYS A 230 -19.99 -16.50 7.59
CA LYS A 230 -19.26 -17.16 8.69
C LYS A 230 -18.09 -17.97 8.16
N ALA A 231 -18.26 -18.76 7.09
CA ALA A 231 -17.18 -19.55 6.52
C ALA A 231 -16.03 -18.66 5.99
N GLU A 232 -16.34 -17.60 5.24
CA GLU A 232 -15.33 -16.65 4.73
C GLU A 232 -14.68 -15.81 5.85
N GLY A 233 -15.43 -15.47 6.91
CA GLY A 233 -14.88 -14.86 8.12
C GLY A 233 -14.00 -15.80 8.96
N THR A 234 -14.25 -17.11 8.91
CA THR A 234 -13.45 -18.13 9.63
C THR A 234 -12.13 -18.45 8.90
N TYR A 235 -12.04 -18.20 7.58
CA TYR A 235 -10.76 -18.27 6.86
C TYR A 235 -9.86 -17.03 7.04
N MET A 236 -10.33 -16.00 7.77
CA MET A 236 -9.57 -14.74 7.94
C MET A 236 -9.20 -14.41 9.39
N TYR A 237 -9.60 -15.22 10.38
CA TYR A 237 -9.16 -15.09 11.77
C TYR A 237 -9.10 -16.45 12.49
N ASN A 238 -8.02 -17.21 12.23
CA ASN A 238 -7.47 -18.11 13.24
C ASN A 238 -6.20 -17.43 13.76
N GLU A 239 -6.32 -16.74 14.90
CA GLU A 239 -5.17 -16.11 15.58
C GLU A 239 -4.29 -17.11 16.34
N ASP A 240 -4.66 -18.40 16.37
CA ASP A 240 -3.82 -19.43 16.98
C ASP A 240 -3.43 -20.48 15.94
N GLY A 241 -2.18 -20.40 15.49
CA GLY A 241 -1.53 -21.38 14.65
C GLY A 241 -1.35 -22.71 15.36
N VAL A 242 -2.42 -23.49 15.44
CA VAL A 242 -2.36 -24.90 15.86
C VAL A 242 -2.98 -25.76 14.78
N GLU A 243 -2.11 -26.51 14.10
CA GLU A 243 -2.49 -27.66 13.28
C GLU A 243 -3.33 -28.63 14.10
N ALA A 244 -4.50 -29.02 13.59
CA ALA A 244 -5.17 -30.22 14.02
C ALA A 244 -4.96 -31.30 12.95
N VAL A 245 -4.35 -32.39 13.42
CA VAL A 245 -4.04 -33.68 12.79
C VAL A 245 -5.22 -34.25 11.99
#